data_AF-R7UPX5-F1
#
_entry.id   AF-R7UPX5-F1
#
_cell.length_a   1.000
_cell.length_b   1.000
_cell.length_c   1.000
_cell.angle_alpha   90.00
_cell.angle_beta   90.00
_cell.angle_gamma   90.00
#
_symmetry.space_group_name_H-M   'P 1'
#
loop_
_entity.id
_entity.type
_entity.pdbx_description
1 polymer ?
#
loop_
_entity_poly.entity_id
_entity_poly.type
_entity_poly.pdbx_seq_one_letter_code
_entity_poly.pdbx_strand_id
1 'polypeptide(L)'
;MGVRRNLEVDTSFCTETEILEETAILPPQSGTGNHDNQDPASLTRAGFTLETPGAARLDVSSDDDEIIVGYQGSHGYVESTLFDDESSIDRQCSFYPPCLTSKEDNYDAVRHYELQYGRSHRSFSCLFDPDKPSRVIRRRRFKLHHVVHGLVWSIALFLSSLALLTFALRYKGCAVL
;
A
#
# COMPACT_ATOMS: atom_id res chain seq x y z
N MET A 1 -12.87 -1.93 -34.58
CA MET A 1 -13.92 -0.96 -34.19
C MET A 1 -13.69 -0.64 -32.73
N GLY A 2 -13.24 0.58 -32.41
CA GLY A 2 -12.93 0.96 -31.03
C GLY A 2 -14.21 1.37 -30.30
N VAL A 3 -14.60 0.61 -29.28
CA VAL A 3 -15.66 1.00 -28.36
C VAL A 3 -15.12 2.18 -27.55
N ARG A 4 -15.64 3.40 -27.80
CA ARG A 4 -15.42 4.53 -26.89
C ARG A 4 -16.18 4.24 -25.62
N ARG A 5 -15.48 3.81 -24.56
CA ARG A 5 -16.04 3.73 -23.22
C ARG A 5 -16.01 5.13 -22.61
N ASN A 6 -17.16 5.60 -22.16
CA ASN A 6 -17.23 6.81 -21.35
C ASN A 6 -16.74 6.40 -19.95
N LEU A 7 -15.46 6.61 -19.67
CA LEU A 7 -14.93 6.51 -18.31
C LEU A 7 -15.53 7.64 -17.49
N GLU A 8 -16.52 7.32 -16.67
CA GLU A 8 -17.05 8.23 -15.68
C GLU A 8 -16.07 8.22 -14.49
N VAL A 9 -15.02 9.03 -14.58
CA VAL A 9 -14.12 9.24 -13.44
C VAL A 9 -14.92 9.94 -12.36
N ASP A 10 -15.14 9.24 -11.26
CA ASP A 10 -15.79 9.76 -10.07
C ASP A 10 -14.89 10.83 -9.42
N THR A 11 -15.09 12.08 -9.84
CA THR A 11 -14.36 13.23 -9.30
C THR A 11 -14.89 13.69 -7.95
N SER A 12 -15.92 13.04 -7.38
CA SER A 12 -16.44 13.37 -6.05
C SER A 12 -15.34 13.29 -4.98
N PHE A 13 -14.41 12.33 -5.13
CA PHE A 13 -13.22 12.17 -4.30
C PHE A 13 -12.26 13.37 -4.32
N CYS A 14 -12.25 14.17 -5.38
CA CYS A 14 -11.37 15.35 -5.47
C CYS A 14 -12.04 16.62 -4.90
N THR A 15 -13.36 16.63 -4.80
CA THR A 15 -14.13 17.75 -4.24
C THR A 15 -14.37 17.63 -2.74
N GLU A 16 -14.18 16.44 -2.19
CA GLU A 16 -14.22 16.20 -0.75
C GLU A 16 -12.85 16.53 -0.16
N THR A 17 -12.54 17.82 -0.04
CA THR A 17 -11.74 18.26 1.10
C THR A 17 -12.46 17.75 2.34
N GLU A 18 -12.00 16.63 2.89
CA GLU A 18 -12.17 16.25 4.28
C GLU A 18 -11.77 17.45 5.14
N ILE A 19 -12.74 18.33 5.39
CA ILE A 19 -12.93 18.88 6.70
C ILE A 19 -13.11 17.63 7.56
N LEU A 20 -12.06 17.28 8.30
CA LEU A 20 -12.10 16.37 9.44
C LEU A 20 -13.16 16.89 10.42
N GLU A 21 -14.44 16.61 10.16
CA GLU A 21 -15.47 16.66 11.17
C GLU A 21 -15.42 15.31 11.88
N GLU A 22 -14.65 15.32 12.96
CA GLU A 22 -14.54 14.30 13.99
C GLU A 22 -15.94 13.94 14.52
N THR A 23 -16.65 13.09 13.78
CA THR A 23 -17.90 12.50 14.24
C THR A 23 -17.53 11.20 14.94
N ALA A 24 -17.46 11.26 16.27
CA ALA A 24 -17.26 10.11 17.13
C ALA A 24 -18.35 9.05 16.87
N ILE A 25 -18.00 7.99 16.16
CA ILE A 25 -18.84 6.79 16.03
C ILE A 25 -18.49 5.84 17.18
N LEU A 26 -19.48 5.63 18.05
CA LEU A 26 -19.46 4.67 19.15
C LEU A 26 -19.15 3.24 18.64
N PRO A 27 -18.42 2.42 19.42
CA PRO A 27 -18.13 1.04 19.04
C PRO A 27 -19.40 0.17 19.10
N PRO A 28 -19.66 -0.68 18.08
CA PRO A 28 -20.68 -1.71 18.18
C PRO A 28 -20.25 -2.83 19.13
N GLN A 29 -21.23 -3.36 19.86
CA GLN A 29 -21.06 -4.36 20.91
C GLN A 29 -20.64 -5.74 20.37
N SER A 30 -19.62 -6.28 21.06
CA SER A 30 -19.42 -7.68 21.43
C SER A 30 -20.46 -8.70 20.93
N GLY A 31 -20.10 -9.46 19.89
CA GLY A 31 -20.68 -10.76 19.58
C GLY A 31 -19.66 -11.87 19.85
N THR A 32 -19.90 -12.67 20.88
CA THR A 32 -19.12 -13.86 21.24
C THR A 32 -19.34 -14.99 20.23
N GLY A 33 -18.27 -15.47 19.61
CA GLY A 33 -18.27 -16.68 18.77
C GLY A 33 -17.01 -17.50 19.02
N ASN A 34 -17.15 -18.55 19.83
CA ASN A 34 -16.15 -19.59 20.05
C ASN A 34 -15.93 -20.40 18.77
N HIS A 35 -14.68 -20.56 18.34
CA HIS A 35 -14.24 -21.82 17.74
C HIS A 35 -12.73 -21.99 17.92
N ASP A 36 -12.37 -22.73 18.97
CA ASP A 36 -11.06 -23.33 19.12
C ASP A 36 -10.89 -24.43 18.06
N ASN A 37 -9.83 -24.35 17.26
CA ASN A 37 -9.11 -25.54 16.83
C ASN A 37 -7.64 -25.15 16.60
N GLN A 38 -6.82 -25.44 17.61
CA GLN A 38 -5.36 -25.31 17.60
C GLN A 38 -4.76 -26.50 16.87
N ASP A 39 -3.99 -26.23 15.82
CA ASP A 39 -2.93 -27.13 15.37
C ASP A 39 -1.55 -26.50 15.65
N PRO A 40 -0.56 -27.29 16.12
CA PRO A 40 0.66 -26.77 16.71
C PRO A 40 1.73 -26.39 15.67
N ALA A 41 2.26 -25.18 15.85
CA ALA A 41 3.65 -24.77 15.70
C ALA A 41 4.55 -25.54 14.70
N SER A 42 4.69 -25.01 13.49
CA SER A 42 5.96 -25.03 12.76
C SER A 42 6.59 -23.63 12.84
N LEU A 43 7.38 -23.41 13.90
CA LEU A 43 8.16 -22.20 14.09
C LEU A 43 9.39 -22.25 13.18
N THR A 44 9.15 -22.14 11.88
CA THR A 44 10.21 -22.00 10.88
C THR A 44 10.70 -20.57 10.94
N ARG A 45 11.82 -20.40 11.66
CA ARG A 45 12.76 -19.28 11.61
C ARG A 45 12.49 -18.37 10.41
N ALA A 46 12.02 -17.15 10.68
CA ALA A 46 11.76 -16.07 9.72
C ALA A 46 13.04 -15.66 8.97
N GLY A 47 13.50 -16.53 8.08
CA GLY A 47 14.27 -16.16 6.93
C GLY A 47 13.27 -15.60 5.94
N PHE A 48 13.30 -14.28 5.77
CA PHE A 48 12.62 -13.59 4.68
C PHE A 48 13.28 -14.05 3.38
N THR A 49 12.97 -15.26 2.92
CA THR A 49 13.18 -15.64 1.53
C THR A 49 12.21 -14.77 0.75
N LEU A 50 12.72 -13.66 0.20
CA LEU A 50 12.17 -13.07 -1.00
C LEU A 50 12.14 -14.21 -2.03
N GLU A 51 11.04 -14.97 -2.06
CA GLU A 51 10.71 -15.70 -3.27
C GLU A 51 10.75 -14.66 -4.36
N THR A 52 11.62 -14.97 -5.33
CA THR A 52 11.96 -14.11 -6.44
C THR A 52 10.66 -13.63 -7.06
N PRO A 53 10.51 -12.33 -7.40
CA PRO A 53 9.28 -11.83 -8.00
C PRO A 53 8.94 -12.70 -9.21
N GLY A 54 7.93 -13.56 -9.05
CA GLY A 54 7.34 -14.30 -10.15
C GLY A 54 6.84 -13.23 -11.11
N ALA A 55 7.42 -13.17 -12.30
CA ALA A 55 6.96 -12.21 -13.29
C ALA A 55 5.51 -12.56 -13.62
N ALA A 56 4.57 -11.79 -13.09
CA ALA A 56 3.17 -11.92 -13.44
C ALA A 56 3.03 -11.59 -14.93
N ARG A 57 2.39 -12.50 -15.66
CA ARG A 57 2.09 -12.33 -17.07
C ARG A 57 0.65 -11.86 -17.18
N LEU A 58 0.47 -10.56 -17.39
CA LEU A 58 -0.86 -9.99 -17.52
C LEU A 58 -1.51 -10.39 -18.85
N ASP A 59 -2.64 -11.08 -18.72
CA ASP A 59 -3.73 -10.95 -19.66
C ASP A 59 -4.66 -9.87 -19.11
N VAL A 60 -4.62 -8.69 -19.71
CA VAL A 60 -5.52 -7.60 -19.32
C VAL A 60 -6.87 -7.87 -19.97
N SER A 61 -7.84 -8.32 -19.19
CA SER A 61 -9.24 -8.09 -19.53
C SER A 61 -9.66 -6.77 -18.90
N SER A 62 -10.05 -5.82 -19.74
CA SER A 62 -10.65 -4.57 -19.28
C SER A 62 -12.15 -4.75 -19.39
N ASP A 63 -12.74 -5.40 -18.40
CA ASP A 63 -14.19 -5.34 -18.15
C ASP A 63 -14.38 -4.33 -17.00
N ASP A 64 -15.26 -3.36 -17.21
CA ASP A 64 -15.83 -2.47 -16.18
C ASP A 64 -14.84 -1.89 -15.13
N ASP A 65 -14.05 -0.90 -15.53
CA ASP A 65 -13.23 -0.03 -14.64
C ASP A 65 -12.13 -0.69 -13.79
N GLU A 66 -11.92 -2.00 -13.92
CA GLU A 66 -10.87 -2.74 -13.22
C GLU A 66 -9.76 -3.25 -14.18
N ILE A 67 -8.53 -3.28 -13.68
CA ILE A 67 -7.41 -3.93 -14.36
C ILE A 67 -7.23 -5.31 -13.73
N ILE A 68 -7.73 -6.33 -14.42
CA ILE A 68 -7.55 -7.72 -14.05
C ILE A 68 -6.20 -8.21 -14.56
N VAL A 69 -5.49 -8.94 -13.70
CA VAL A 69 -4.15 -9.47 -13.95
C VAL A 69 -4.14 -10.97 -13.73
N GLY A 70 -3.81 -11.71 -14.78
CA GLY A 70 -3.47 -13.12 -14.65
C GLY A 70 -2.07 -13.29 -14.05
N TYR A 71 -1.91 -14.21 -13.12
CA TYR A 71 -0.60 -14.73 -12.75
C TYR A 71 -0.61 -16.26 -12.77
N GLN A 72 0.51 -16.83 -13.21
CA GLN A 72 0.70 -18.27 -13.22
C GLN A 72 1.56 -18.66 -12.02
N GLY A 73 0.89 -19.06 -10.93
CA GLY A 73 1.52 -19.51 -9.70
C GLY A 73 1.71 -21.03 -9.65
N SER A 74 2.23 -21.52 -8.53
CA SER A 74 2.34 -22.96 -8.23
C SER A 74 0.98 -23.68 -8.22
N HIS A 75 -0.11 -22.95 -7.98
CA HIS A 75 -1.48 -23.46 -7.92
C HIS A 75 -2.27 -23.30 -9.22
N GLY A 76 -1.63 -22.87 -10.32
CA GLY A 76 -2.28 -22.65 -11.61
C GLY A 76 -2.42 -21.18 -11.98
N TYR A 77 -3.27 -20.91 -12.97
CA TYR A 77 -3.59 -19.55 -13.41
C TYR A 77 -4.66 -18.97 -12.49
N VAL A 78 -4.37 -17.80 -11.92
CA VAL A 78 -5.30 -17.07 -11.06
C VAL A 78 -5.43 -15.65 -11.58
N GLU A 79 -6.67 -15.19 -11.69
CA GLU A 79 -7.00 -13.80 -12.00
C GLU A 79 -7.09 -13.00 -10.70
N SER A 80 -6.46 -11.84 -10.68
CA SER A 80 -6.40 -10.94 -9.53
C SER A 80 -6.65 -9.50 -9.96
N THR A 81 -7.17 -8.67 -9.08
CA THR A 81 -7.25 -7.23 -9.33
C THR A 81 -5.91 -6.57 -9.01
N LEU A 82 -5.41 -5.73 -9.92
CA LEU A 82 -4.19 -4.95 -9.70
C LEU A 82 -4.51 -3.69 -8.91
N PHE A 83 -3.93 -3.55 -7.74
CA PHE A 83 -3.97 -2.34 -6.92
C PHE A 83 -2.67 -1.54 -7.08
N ASP A 84 -2.76 -0.21 -7.03
CA ASP A 84 -1.57 0.62 -7.21
C ASP A 84 -0.57 0.49 -6.05
N ASP A 85 -1.10 0.56 -4.84
CA ASP A 85 -0.38 0.43 -3.58
C ASP A 85 -1.32 -0.07 -2.47
N GLU A 86 -0.78 -0.25 -1.26
CA GLU A 86 -1.52 -0.76 -0.11
C GLU A 86 -2.67 0.15 0.34
N SER A 87 -2.70 1.43 -0.04
CA SER A 87 -3.78 2.35 0.34
C SER A 87 -5.05 2.17 -0.47
N SER A 88 -4.95 1.50 -1.62
CA SER A 88 -6.07 1.24 -2.53
C SER A 88 -6.78 -0.10 -2.30
N ILE A 89 -6.21 -0.99 -1.47
CA ILE A 89 -6.66 -2.38 -1.29
C ILE A 89 -8.11 -2.51 -0.79
N ASP A 90 -8.56 -1.59 0.04
CA ASP A 90 -9.91 -1.62 0.64
C ASP A 90 -10.88 -0.65 -0.05
N ARG A 91 -10.46 -0.08 -1.18
CA ARG A 91 -11.27 0.84 -1.99
C ARG A 91 -11.91 0.10 -3.17
N GLN A 92 -12.90 0.74 -3.79
CA GLN A 92 -13.62 0.17 -4.93
C GLN A 92 -12.79 0.18 -6.21
N CYS A 93 -11.97 1.21 -6.44
CA CYS A 93 -11.15 1.31 -7.64
C CYS A 93 -9.72 0.78 -7.41
N SER A 94 -9.12 0.26 -8.48
CA SER A 94 -7.72 -0.20 -8.52
C SER A 94 -6.67 0.92 -8.42
N PHE A 95 -7.03 2.12 -8.87
CA PHE A 95 -6.12 3.25 -8.99
C PHE A 95 -6.80 4.56 -8.57
N TYR A 96 -6.13 5.30 -7.68
CA TYR A 96 -6.54 6.64 -7.25
C TYR A 96 -5.36 7.59 -7.48
N PRO A 97 -5.37 8.40 -8.56
CA PRO A 97 -4.32 9.38 -8.76
C PRO A 97 -4.37 10.45 -7.65
N PRO A 98 -3.25 11.13 -7.35
CA PRO A 98 -3.27 12.32 -6.52
C PRO A 98 -4.27 13.33 -7.10
N CYS A 99 -5.08 13.95 -6.25
CA CYS A 99 -6.05 14.94 -6.71
C CYS A 99 -5.32 16.17 -7.26
N LEU A 100 -5.36 16.34 -8.58
CA LEU A 100 -4.88 17.52 -9.27
C LEU A 100 -6.00 18.54 -9.39
N THR A 101 -5.64 19.83 -9.47
CA THR A 101 -6.59 20.94 -9.54
C THR A 101 -7.46 20.91 -10.79
N SER A 102 -6.91 20.38 -11.88
CA SER A 102 -7.59 20.28 -13.17
C SER A 102 -8.25 18.92 -13.31
N LYS A 103 -9.49 18.90 -13.80
CA LYS A 103 -10.20 17.65 -14.09
C LYS A 103 -9.46 16.86 -15.17
N GLU A 104 -9.00 17.58 -16.19
CA GLU A 104 -8.25 17.05 -17.33
C GLU A 104 -6.95 16.37 -16.88
N ASP A 105 -6.22 16.95 -15.92
CA ASP A 105 -4.98 16.35 -15.43
C ASP A 105 -5.23 15.04 -14.68
N ASN A 106 -6.33 14.95 -13.91
CA ASN A 106 -6.74 13.71 -13.25
C ASN A 106 -7.11 12.63 -14.28
N TYR A 107 -7.87 12.99 -15.33
CA TYR A 107 -8.19 12.08 -16.42
C TYR A 107 -6.92 11.61 -17.15
N ASP A 108 -5.98 12.52 -17.42
CA ASP A 108 -4.73 12.17 -18.08
C ASP A 108 -3.87 11.26 -17.20
N ALA A 109 -3.90 11.40 -15.88
CA ALA A 109 -3.22 10.49 -14.95
C ALA A 109 -3.81 9.07 -15.00
N VAL A 110 -5.15 8.94 -14.95
CA VAL A 110 -5.84 7.64 -15.11
C VAL A 110 -5.53 7.02 -16.47
N ARG A 111 -5.66 7.82 -17.54
CA ARG A 111 -5.36 7.37 -18.90
C ARG A 111 -3.91 6.92 -19.05
N HIS A 112 -2.96 7.63 -18.45
CA HIS A 112 -1.55 7.24 -18.48
C HIS A 112 -1.33 5.91 -17.75
N TYR A 113 -2.01 5.72 -16.62
CA TYR A 113 -1.99 4.47 -15.87
C TYR A 113 -2.52 3.29 -16.71
N GLU A 114 -3.69 3.44 -17.33
CA GLU A 114 -4.26 2.43 -18.24
C GLU A 114 -3.35 2.14 -19.43
N LEU A 115 -2.75 3.16 -20.04
CA LEU A 115 -1.82 2.96 -21.16
C LEU A 115 -0.54 2.23 -20.74
N GLN A 116 -0.12 2.37 -19.49
CA GLN A 116 1.08 1.75 -18.98
C GLN A 116 0.84 0.32 -18.50
N TYR A 117 -0.27 0.07 -17.79
CA TYR A 117 -0.55 -1.18 -17.07
C TYR A 117 -1.75 -1.96 -17.63
N GLY A 118 -2.68 -1.30 -18.31
CA GLY A 118 -3.86 -1.91 -18.95
C GLY A 118 -3.62 -2.42 -20.37
N ARG A 119 -2.37 -2.44 -20.86
CA ARG A 119 -2.06 -3.05 -22.17
C ARG A 119 -1.80 -4.54 -22.03
N SER A 120 -2.56 -5.34 -22.78
CA SER A 120 -2.35 -6.79 -22.92
C SER A 120 -0.91 -7.13 -23.30
N HIS A 121 -0.40 -8.26 -22.80
CA HIS A 121 0.93 -8.81 -23.10
C HIS A 121 2.13 -8.01 -22.58
N ARG A 122 1.96 -7.11 -21.61
CA ARG A 122 3.08 -6.52 -20.87
C ARG A 122 3.22 -7.18 -19.51
N SER A 123 4.40 -7.71 -19.22
CA SER A 123 4.75 -8.16 -17.87
C SER A 123 5.36 -7.01 -17.07
N PHE A 124 5.01 -6.88 -15.80
CA PHE A 124 5.66 -5.99 -14.86
C PHE A 124 5.82 -6.66 -13.50
N SER A 125 6.73 -6.12 -12.69
CA SER A 125 6.94 -6.60 -11.33
C SER A 125 5.81 -6.11 -10.43
N CYS A 126 5.24 -7.03 -9.66
CA CYS A 126 4.20 -6.77 -8.69
C CYS A 126 4.45 -7.62 -7.44
N LEU A 127 3.68 -7.33 -6.39
CA LEU A 127 3.75 -7.97 -5.10
C LEU A 127 2.48 -8.80 -4.93
N PHE A 128 2.68 -10.09 -4.72
CA PHE A 128 1.61 -11.04 -4.49
C PHE A 128 1.42 -11.24 -2.98
N ASP A 129 0.17 -11.24 -2.53
CA ASP A 129 -0.20 -11.57 -1.16
C ASP A 129 -0.67 -13.03 -1.08
N PRO A 130 0.10 -13.96 -0.47
CA PRO A 130 -0.28 -15.37 -0.41
C PRO A 130 -1.54 -15.62 0.41
N ASP A 131 -1.90 -14.73 1.34
CA ASP A 131 -3.09 -14.88 2.16
C ASP A 131 -4.35 -14.42 1.41
N LYS A 132 -4.19 -13.58 0.38
CA LYS A 132 -5.28 -13.01 -0.43
C LYS A 132 -4.93 -13.05 -1.93
N PRO A 133 -5.01 -14.21 -2.59
CA PRO A 133 -4.54 -14.39 -3.96
C PRO A 133 -5.32 -13.59 -5.01
N SER A 134 -6.52 -13.09 -4.68
CA SER A 134 -7.30 -12.21 -5.54
C SER A 134 -6.74 -10.78 -5.65
N ARG A 135 -5.69 -10.45 -4.89
CA ARG A 135 -5.14 -9.10 -4.80
C ARG A 135 -3.66 -9.09 -5.16
N VAL A 136 -3.28 -8.18 -6.06
CA VAL A 136 -1.90 -7.97 -6.46
C VAL A 136 -1.58 -6.49 -6.35
N ILE A 137 -0.44 -6.15 -5.73
CA ILE A 137 -0.07 -4.76 -5.45
C ILE A 137 1.11 -4.37 -6.32
N ARG A 138 1.02 -3.25 -7.03
CA ARG A 138 2.11 -2.79 -7.92
C ARG A 138 3.31 -2.26 -7.13
N ARG A 139 3.09 -1.43 -6.12
CA ARG A 139 4.16 -0.74 -5.38
C ARG A 139 3.95 -0.83 -3.87
N ARG A 140 5.05 -0.91 -3.12
CA ARG A 140 5.02 -0.71 -1.67
C ARG A 140 4.95 0.78 -1.35
N ARG A 141 4.04 1.15 -0.47
CA ARG A 141 3.89 2.48 0.14
C ARG A 141 5.17 2.86 0.89
N PHE A 142 5.70 1.93 1.68
CA PHE A 142 6.93 2.14 2.44
C PHE A 142 8.12 1.48 1.77
N LYS A 143 8.99 2.32 1.21
CA LYS A 143 10.33 1.90 0.75
C LYS A 143 11.28 1.77 1.93
N LEU A 144 12.30 0.92 1.81
CA LEU A 144 13.32 0.68 2.84
C LEU A 144 13.92 1.97 3.41
N HIS A 145 14.17 2.98 2.55
CA HIS A 145 14.75 4.25 2.99
C HIS A 145 13.86 5.01 3.99
N HIS A 146 12.53 4.88 3.93
CA HIS A 146 11.62 5.53 4.89
C HIS A 146 11.79 4.92 6.28
N VAL A 147 11.91 3.59 6.36
CA VAL A 147 12.13 2.85 7.61
C VAL A 147 13.49 3.22 8.20
N VAL A 148 14.54 3.20 7.39
CA VAL A 148 15.89 3.60 7.81
C VAL A 148 15.90 5.03 8.32
N HIS A 149 15.29 5.96 7.60
CA HIS A 149 15.21 7.36 7.99
C HIS A 149 14.48 7.53 9.34
N GLY A 150 13.34 6.85 9.52
CA GLY A 150 12.60 6.88 10.79
C GLY A 150 13.41 6.37 11.98
N LEU A 151 14.21 5.30 11.79
CA LEU A 151 15.08 4.77 12.83
C LEU A 151 16.28 5.68 13.11
N VAL A 152 16.94 6.18 12.06
CA VAL A 152 18.14 7.02 12.18
C VAL A 152 17.85 8.29 12.94
N TRP A 153 16.75 8.99 12.64
CA TRP A 153 16.40 10.21 13.36
C TRP A 153 16.03 9.97 14.81
N SER A 154 15.32 8.89 15.10
CA SER A 154 14.97 8.51 16.47
C SER A 154 16.23 8.26 17.31
N ILE A 155 17.22 7.55 16.75
CA ILE A 155 18.51 7.31 17.40
C ILE A 155 19.29 8.63 17.57
N ALA A 156 19.33 9.47 16.54
CA ALA A 156 20.04 10.75 16.58
C ALA A 156 19.49 11.69 17.65
N LEU A 157 18.15 11.80 17.79
CA LEU A 157 17.49 12.59 18.82
C LEU A 157 17.74 12.04 20.23
N PHE A 158 17.75 10.72 20.37
CA PHE A 158 18.07 10.08 21.65
C PHE A 158 19.52 10.38 22.08
N LEU A 159 20.48 10.20 21.18
CA LEU A 159 21.89 10.47 21.46
C LEU A 159 22.16 11.96 21.74
N SER A 160 21.51 12.87 21.01
CA SER A 160 21.65 14.31 21.25
C SER A 160 21.06 14.73 22.60
N SER A 161 19.92 14.17 22.99
CA SER A 161 19.32 14.39 24.32
C SER A 161 20.26 13.91 25.44
N LEU A 162 20.85 12.72 25.28
CA LEU A 162 21.81 12.17 26.25
C LEU A 162 23.09 13.02 26.31
N ALA A 163 23.59 13.49 25.18
CA ALA A 163 24.75 14.38 25.12
C ALA A 163 24.47 15.72 25.82
N LEU A 164 23.30 16.33 25.61
CA LEU A 164 22.90 17.56 26.29
C LEU A 164 22.74 17.37 27.79
N LEU A 165 22.13 16.26 28.23
CA LEU A 165 21.98 15.94 29.64
C LEU A 165 23.35 15.75 30.32
N THR A 166 24.25 14.99 29.69
CA THR A 166 25.60 14.77 30.21
C THR A 166 26.40 16.08 30.26
N PHE A 167 26.29 16.92 29.24
CA PHE A 167 26.88 18.26 29.24
C PHE A 167 26.34 19.14 30.38
N ALA A 168 25.02 19.18 30.58
CA ALA A 168 24.39 19.97 31.64
C ALA A 168 24.81 19.51 33.05
N LEU A 169 24.90 18.20 33.28
CA LEU A 169 25.36 17.64 34.54
C LEU A 169 26.84 17.97 34.82
N ARG A 170 27.69 17.91 33.79
CA ARG A 170 29.10 18.29 33.91
C ARG A 170 29.27 19.78 34.18
N TYR A 171 28.52 20.62 33.48
CA TYR A 171 28.57 22.07 33.66
C TYR A 171 28.18 22.49 35.08
N LYS A 172 27.10 21.90 35.64
CA LYS A 172 26.70 22.15 37.04
C LYS A 172 27.73 21.63 38.05
N GLY A 173 28.33 20.47 37.81
CA GLY A 173 29.38 19.93 38.69
C GLY A 173 30.62 20.81 38.76
N CYS A 174 31.00 21.48 37.66
CA CYS A 174 32.10 22.43 37.64
C CYS A 174 31.79 23.78 38.31
N ALA A 175 30.51 24.12 38.55
CA ALA A 175 30.12 25.36 39.21
C ALA A 175 30.11 25.27 40.75
N VAL A 176 30.28 24.06 41.30
CA VAL A 176 30.23 23.79 42.76
C VAL A 176 31.63 23.54 43.34
N LEU A 177 32.66 23.47 42.49
CA LEU A 177 34.08 23.37 42.85
C LEU A 177 34.77 24.73 42.66
#